data_AF-A0A6N0X5X4-F1
#
_entry.id   AF-A0A6N0X5X4-F1
#
_cell.length_a   1.000
_cell.length_b   1.000
_cell.length_c   1.000
_cell.angle_alpha   90.00
_cell.angle_beta   90.00
_cell.angle_gamma   90.00
#
_symmetry.space_group_name_H-M   'P 1'
#
loop_
_entity.id
_entity.type
_entity.pdbx_description
1 polymer ?
#
loop_
_entity_poly.entity_id
_entity_poly.type
_entity_poly.pdbx_seq_one_letter_code
_entity_poly.pdbx_strand_id
1 'polypeptide(L)'
;MTDTARIIALWPRWTSSVGVMQRLQIQVRTQCRRCGALMRADLDDLVARYGASASLIDRQERCRMVACDGATFYLAARRHGEPWRILLDAATLRDGLSLCPPAHLAHGRPAPVANAPDLRGPGRR
;
A
#
# COMPACT_ATOMS: atom_id res chain seq x y z
N MET A 1 28.37 23.33 4.53
CA MET A 1 26.91 23.17 4.35
C MET A 1 26.68 22.35 3.10
N THR A 2 26.64 21.03 3.24
CA THR A 2 26.60 20.10 2.11
C THR A 2 25.15 19.89 1.70
N ASP A 3 24.75 20.56 0.61
CA ASP A 3 23.50 20.32 -0.11
C ASP A 3 23.48 18.85 -0.54
N THR A 4 22.86 18.02 0.29
CA THR A 4 22.73 16.59 0.08
C THR A 4 21.65 16.45 -0.98
N ALA A 5 22.10 16.36 -2.23
CA ALA A 5 21.32 16.06 -3.42
C ALA A 5 19.92 15.53 -3.09
N ARG A 6 18.88 16.33 -3.36
CA ARG A 6 17.48 15.89 -3.29
C ARG A 6 17.35 14.61 -4.10
N ILE A 7 17.36 13.46 -3.43
CA ILE A 7 17.02 12.18 -4.04
C ILE A 7 15.54 12.27 -4.37
N ILE A 8 15.23 12.59 -5.63
CA ILE A 8 13.87 12.48 -6.15
C ILE A 8 13.55 10.99 -6.10
N ALA A 9 12.51 10.61 -5.36
CA ALA A 9 12.01 9.24 -5.39
C ALA A 9 11.52 8.95 -6.81
N LEU A 10 12.30 8.19 -7.57
CA LEU A 10 11.92 7.75 -8.91
C LEU A 10 10.87 6.65 -8.75
N TRP A 11 9.61 7.05 -8.86
CA TRP A 11 8.48 6.13 -8.87
C TRP A 11 8.44 5.32 -10.17
N PRO A 12 8.23 4.00 -10.11
CA PRO A 12 8.05 3.20 -11.31
C PRO A 12 6.90 3.74 -12.17
N ARG A 13 7.05 3.74 -13.50
CA ARG A 13 6.00 4.27 -14.40
C ARG A 13 4.64 3.60 -14.19
N TRP A 14 4.61 2.35 -13.71
CA TRP A 14 3.36 1.62 -13.43
C TRP A 14 2.57 2.17 -12.22
N THR A 15 3.15 3.01 -11.36
CA THR A 15 2.45 3.70 -10.26
C THR A 15 2.02 5.13 -10.62
N SER A 16 2.23 5.56 -11.87
CA SER A 16 2.06 6.97 -12.27
C SER A 16 0.61 7.46 -12.18
N SER A 17 -0.37 6.60 -12.45
CA SER A 17 -1.78 6.92 -12.27
C SER A 17 -2.65 5.68 -12.04
N VAL A 18 -3.83 5.86 -11.47
CA VAL A 18 -4.83 4.79 -11.28
C VAL A 18 -5.16 4.11 -12.61
N GLY A 19 -5.33 4.87 -13.70
CA GLY A 19 -5.61 4.31 -15.03
C GLY A 19 -4.46 3.51 -15.63
N VAL A 20 -3.20 3.87 -15.34
CA VAL A 20 -2.05 3.01 -15.69
C VAL A 20 -2.08 1.72 -14.87
N MET A 21 -2.36 1.83 -13.57
CA MET A 21 -2.48 0.67 -12.68
C MET A 21 -3.60 -0.27 -13.12
N GLN A 22 -4.76 0.27 -13.53
CA GLN A 22 -5.91 -0.47 -14.06
C GLN A 22 -5.55 -1.20 -15.34
N ARG A 23 -4.99 -0.52 -16.35
CA ARG A 23 -4.59 -1.17 -17.62
C ARG A 23 -3.57 -2.28 -17.43
N LEU A 24 -2.67 -2.12 -16.46
CA LEU A 24 -1.62 -3.11 -16.15
C LEU A 24 -2.05 -4.14 -15.11
N GLN A 25 -3.30 -4.10 -14.62
CA GLN A 25 -3.85 -5.01 -13.62
C GLN A 25 -2.97 -5.10 -12.35
N ILE A 26 -2.47 -3.94 -11.91
CA ILE A 26 -1.65 -3.82 -10.70
C ILE A 26 -2.51 -4.15 -9.47
N GLN A 27 -1.95 -4.89 -8.52
CA GLN A 27 -2.66 -5.16 -7.28
C GLN A 27 -2.54 -3.96 -6.35
N VAL A 28 -3.68 -3.48 -5.83
CA VAL A 28 -3.72 -2.35 -4.90
C VAL A 28 -4.43 -2.74 -3.61
N ARG A 29 -3.86 -2.30 -2.49
CA ARG A 29 -4.41 -2.46 -1.15
C ARG A 29 -4.35 -1.14 -0.39
N THR A 30 -5.16 -1.03 0.64
CA THR A 30 -5.09 0.03 1.64
C THR A 30 -4.73 -0.56 2.99
N GLN A 31 -3.82 0.07 3.73
CA GLN A 31 -3.56 -0.25 5.14
C GLN A 31 -3.83 0.95 6.04
N CYS A 32 -4.54 0.76 7.14
CA CYS A 32 -4.78 1.81 8.13
C CYS A 32 -3.56 2.04 9.02
N ARG A 33 -3.15 3.30 9.20
CA ARG A 33 -2.05 3.67 10.10
C ARG A 33 -2.38 3.53 11.58
N ARG A 34 -3.67 3.56 11.94
CA ARG A 34 -4.11 3.53 13.34
C ARG A 34 -4.40 2.11 13.83
N CYS A 35 -5.18 1.34 13.09
CA CYS A 35 -5.53 -0.03 13.49
C CYS A 35 -4.70 -1.10 12.79
N GLY A 36 -4.15 -0.83 11.60
CA GLY A 36 -3.45 -1.83 10.78
C GLY A 36 -4.34 -2.62 9.82
N ALA A 37 -5.64 -2.30 9.73
CA ALA A 37 -6.56 -3.03 8.86
C ALA A 37 -6.13 -2.94 7.39
N LEU A 38 -6.02 -4.11 6.73
CA LEU A 38 -5.59 -4.27 5.36
C LEU A 38 -6.77 -4.69 4.48
N MET A 39 -7.06 -3.91 3.44
CA MET A 39 -8.17 -4.16 2.52
C MET A 39 -7.69 -4.12 1.07
N ARG A 40 -8.39 -4.83 0.19
CA ARG A 40 -8.21 -4.67 -1.26
C ARG A 40 -8.82 -3.34 -1.70
N ALA A 41 -8.18 -2.69 -2.65
CA ALA A 41 -8.75 -1.53 -3.33
C ALA A 41 -9.08 -1.92 -4.77
N ASP A 42 -10.32 -1.67 -5.17
CA ASP A 42 -10.78 -1.91 -6.53
C ASP A 42 -10.36 -0.74 -7.42
N LEU A 43 -9.66 -1.02 -8.52
CA LEU A 43 -9.18 0.02 -9.42
C LEU A 43 -10.31 0.69 -10.19
N ASP A 44 -11.41 0.00 -10.47
CA ASP A 44 -12.56 0.58 -11.16
C ASP A 44 -13.27 1.59 -10.25
N ASP A 45 -13.45 1.25 -8.97
CA ASP A 45 -13.93 2.17 -7.93
C ASP A 45 -13.00 3.39 -7.77
N LEU A 46 -11.68 3.17 -7.75
CA LEU A 46 -10.71 4.26 -7.64
C LEU A 46 -10.76 5.18 -8.87
N VAL A 47 -10.92 4.65 -10.09
CA VAL A 47 -11.11 5.48 -11.28
C VAL A 47 -12.42 6.26 -11.20
N ALA A 48 -13.51 5.66 -10.75
CA ALA A 48 -14.79 6.33 -10.61
C ALA A 48 -14.73 7.48 -9.58
N ARG A 49 -14.03 7.27 -8.45
CA ARG A 49 -13.92 8.27 -7.37
C ARG A 49 -12.90 9.37 -7.65
N TYR A 50 -11.82 9.05 -8.35
CA TYR A 50 -10.66 9.94 -8.46
C TYR A 50 -10.26 10.32 -9.88
N GLY A 51 -10.75 9.60 -10.88
CA GLY A 51 -10.33 9.74 -12.27
C GLY A 51 -9.07 8.93 -12.61
N ALA A 52 -8.96 8.50 -13.86
CA ALA A 52 -7.87 7.65 -14.35
C ALA A 52 -6.49 8.31 -14.33
N SER A 53 -6.42 9.65 -14.33
CA SER A 53 -5.16 10.41 -14.26
C SER A 53 -4.67 10.66 -12.83
N ALA A 54 -5.47 10.33 -11.80
CA ALA A 54 -5.08 10.55 -10.42
C ALA A 54 -3.91 9.67 -10.00
N SER A 55 -3.07 10.20 -9.09
CA SER A 55 -2.02 9.45 -8.40
C SER A 55 -2.51 8.95 -7.04
N LEU A 56 -2.09 7.73 -6.67
CA LEU A 56 -2.30 7.16 -5.34
C LEU A 56 -1.13 7.44 -4.37
N ILE A 57 -0.02 7.98 -4.87
CA ILE A 57 1.13 8.34 -4.04
C ILE A 57 0.70 9.46 -3.08
N ASP A 58 0.99 9.27 -1.78
CA ASP A 58 0.59 10.15 -0.67
C ASP A 58 -0.92 10.32 -0.46
N ARG A 59 -1.74 9.68 -1.30
CA ARG A 59 -3.17 9.73 -1.15
C ARG A 59 -3.60 8.92 0.06
N GLN A 60 -4.51 9.50 0.84
CA GLN A 60 -5.07 8.87 2.02
C GLN A 60 -6.59 8.85 1.97
N GLU A 61 -7.17 7.83 2.60
CA GLU A 61 -8.61 7.71 2.80
C GLU A 61 -8.91 7.52 4.29
N ARG A 62 -10.17 7.75 4.68
CA ARG A 62 -10.64 7.33 6.00
C ARG A 62 -10.66 5.80 6.09
N CYS A 63 -10.28 5.26 7.24
CA CYS A 63 -10.41 3.84 7.51
C CYS A 63 -11.87 3.40 7.39
N ARG A 64 -12.11 2.27 6.73
CA ARG A 64 -13.44 1.67 6.59
C ARG A 64 -13.83 0.78 7.77
N MET A 65 -12.91 0.54 8.72
CA MET A 65 -13.23 -0.23 9.92
C MET A 65 -14.15 0.57 10.83
N VAL A 66 -15.21 -0.08 11.31
CA VAL A 66 -16.14 0.52 12.28
C VAL A 66 -15.37 0.94 13.54
N ALA A 67 -15.71 2.12 14.07
CA ALA A 67 -15.07 2.76 15.23
C ALA A 67 -13.58 3.14 15.05
N CYS A 68 -13.01 2.99 13.84
CA CYS A 68 -11.70 3.57 13.51
C CYS A 68 -11.88 4.87 12.73
N ASP A 69 -11.27 5.94 13.22
CA ASP A 69 -11.19 7.28 12.60
C ASP A 69 -9.84 7.51 11.89
N GLY A 70 -8.99 6.49 11.82
CA GLY A 70 -7.65 6.58 11.27
C GLY A 70 -7.63 6.80 9.76
N ALA A 71 -6.45 7.14 9.23
CA ALA A 71 -6.22 7.25 7.79
C ALA A 71 -5.54 6.00 7.23
N THR A 72 -5.88 5.63 5.99
CA THR A 72 -5.23 4.56 5.25
C THR A 72 -4.30 5.10 4.19
N PHE A 73 -3.20 4.39 3.93
CA PHE A 73 -2.32 4.62 2.78
C PHE A 73 -2.41 3.47 1.79
N TYR A 74 -1.98 3.71 0.56
CA TYR A 74 -1.97 2.70 -0.50
C TYR A 74 -0.70 1.88 -0.53
N LEU A 75 -0.85 0.59 -0.86
CA LEU A 75 0.22 -0.32 -1.21
C LEU A 75 -0.07 -0.89 -2.60
N ALA A 76 0.96 -1.12 -3.39
CA ALA A 76 0.80 -1.74 -4.69
C ALA A 76 1.88 -2.79 -5.00
N ALA A 77 1.47 -3.86 -5.67
CA ALA A 77 2.35 -4.89 -6.19
C ALA A 77 2.06 -5.11 -7.67
N ARG A 78 3.11 -5.22 -8.48
CA ARG A 78 2.96 -5.30 -9.94
C ARG A 78 2.26 -6.58 -10.39
N ARG A 79 2.53 -7.69 -9.70
CA ARG A 79 1.98 -9.02 -9.97
C ARG A 79 1.77 -9.78 -8.66
N HIS A 80 1.12 -10.92 -8.74
CA HIS A 80 0.95 -11.79 -7.59
C HIS A 80 2.30 -12.33 -7.12
N GLY A 81 2.54 -12.29 -5.81
CA GLY A 81 3.81 -12.72 -5.20
C GLY A 81 4.95 -11.69 -5.30
N GLU A 82 4.75 -10.57 -5.98
CA GLU A 82 5.75 -9.48 -6.00
C GLU A 82 5.73 -8.69 -4.68
N PRO A 83 6.86 -8.05 -4.32
CA PRO A 83 6.93 -7.20 -3.14
C PRO A 83 5.91 -6.05 -3.21
N TRP A 84 5.24 -5.81 -2.08
CA TRP A 84 4.35 -4.68 -1.93
C TRP A 84 5.16 -3.40 -1.70
N ARG A 85 4.94 -2.41 -2.56
CA ARG A 85 5.49 -1.06 -2.40
C ARG A 85 4.47 -0.17 -1.70
N ILE A 86 4.90 0.51 -0.64
CA ILE A 86 4.12 1.55 0.03
C ILE A 86 4.14 2.81 -0.86
N LEU A 87 2.97 3.36 -1.17
CA LEU A 87 2.82 4.53 -2.03
C LEU A 87 2.82 5.83 -1.19
N LEU A 88 3.91 6.07 -0.47
CA LEU A 88 4.13 7.28 0.32
C LEU A 88 5.48 7.89 -0.02
N ASP A 89 5.50 9.16 -0.40
CA ASP A 89 6.70 9.97 -0.62
C ASP A 89 6.84 11.06 0.45
N ALA A 90 5.75 11.67 0.91
CA ALA A 90 5.81 12.70 1.94
C ALA A 90 6.44 12.18 3.24
N ALA A 91 7.51 12.85 3.69
CA ALA A 91 8.29 12.44 4.87
C ALA A 91 7.41 12.31 6.12
N THR A 92 6.51 13.28 6.35
CA THR A 92 5.58 13.28 7.48
C THR A 92 4.65 12.06 7.52
N LEU A 93 4.27 11.53 6.35
CA LEU A 93 3.45 10.32 6.25
C LEU A 93 4.27 9.06 6.50
N ARG A 94 5.52 9.05 5.99
CA ARG A 94 6.47 7.96 6.18
C ARG A 94 6.89 7.81 7.64
N ASP A 95 7.16 8.91 8.34
CA ASP A 95 7.55 8.89 9.76
C ASP A 95 6.46 8.21 10.62
N GLY A 96 5.20 8.48 10.30
CA GLY A 96 4.04 7.87 10.97
C GLY A 96 3.89 6.36 10.73
N LEU A 97 4.61 5.76 9.77
CA LEU A 97 4.59 4.30 9.57
C LEU A 97 5.27 3.54 10.70
N SER A 98 6.22 4.16 11.40
CA SER A 98 6.90 3.54 12.56
C SER A 98 5.93 3.17 13.68
N LEU A 99 4.81 3.90 13.78
CA LEU A 99 3.73 3.69 14.75
C LEU A 99 2.60 2.81 14.19
N CYS A 100 2.65 2.45 12.91
CA CYS A 100 1.59 1.69 12.26
C CYS A 100 1.56 0.26 12.80
N PRO A 101 0.42 -0.23 13.31
CA PRO A 101 0.31 -1.62 13.70
C PRO A 101 0.54 -2.57 12.52
N PRO A 102 0.91 -3.84 12.79
CA PRO A 102 1.00 -4.87 11.77
C PRO A 102 -0.29 -5.00 10.98
N ALA A 103 -0.13 -5.33 9.69
CA ALA A 103 -1.27 -5.54 8.81
C ALA A 103 -2.13 -6.70 9.33
N HIS A 104 -3.44 -6.49 9.41
CA HIS A 104 -4.40 -7.54 9.73
C HIS A 104 -5.62 -7.48 8.81
N LEU A 105 -6.20 -8.64 8.52
CA LEU A 105 -7.43 -8.78 7.75
C LEU A 105 -8.63 -8.32 8.58
N ALA A 106 -9.77 -8.04 7.95
CA ALA A 106 -10.96 -7.53 8.63
C ALA A 106 -11.40 -8.34 9.87
N HIS A 107 -11.10 -9.64 9.93
CA HIS A 107 -11.40 -10.50 11.08
C HIS A 107 -10.35 -10.46 12.21
N GLY A 108 -9.44 -9.48 12.22
CA GLY A 108 -8.37 -9.36 13.22
C GLY A 108 -7.18 -10.31 12.99
N ARG A 109 -7.27 -11.23 12.03
CA ARG A 109 -6.17 -12.16 11.73
C ARG A 109 -4.98 -11.41 11.12
N PRO A 110 -3.73 -11.68 11.54
CA PRO A 110 -2.56 -11.13 10.87
C PRO A 110 -2.62 -11.37 9.37
N ALA A 111 -2.31 -10.34 8.59
CA ALA A 111 -2.16 -10.49 7.16
C ALA A 111 -0.94 -11.39 6.90
N PRO A 112 -1.02 -12.32 5.93
CA PRO A 112 0.15 -13.10 5.55
C PRO A 112 1.28 -12.13 5.17
N VAL A 113 2.42 -12.26 5.86
CA VAL A 113 3.59 -11.41 5.65
C VAL A 113 4.06 -11.63 4.21
N ALA A 114 3.98 -10.60 3.37
CA ALA A 114 4.33 -10.74 1.96
C ALA A 114 5.84 -10.86 1.71
N ASN A 115 6.68 -10.75 2.76
CA ASN A 115 8.14 -10.83 2.69
C ASN A 115 8.71 -11.79 3.75
N ALA A 116 8.20 -13.02 3.85
CA ALA A 116 9.01 -14.10 4.39
C ALA A 116 9.57 -14.87 3.18
N PRO A 117 10.90 -15.00 2.99
CA PRO A 117 11.40 -16.03 2.09
C PRO A 117 10.82 -17.36 2.60
N ASP A 118 10.28 -18.17 1.68
CA ASP A 118 9.69 -19.47 1.98
C ASP A 118 10.42 -20.18 3.12
N LEU A 119 9.79 -20.28 4.28
CA LEU A 119 10.04 -21.41 5.16
C LEU A 119 9.51 -22.62 4.40
N ARG A 120 10.39 -23.22 3.60
CA ARG A 120 10.27 -24.62 3.19
C ARG A 120 9.99 -25.41 4.47
N GLY A 121 8.72 -25.75 4.69
CA GLY A 121 8.38 -26.73 5.71
C GLY A 121 9.15 -28.01 5.40
N PRO A 122 9.75 -28.69 6.40
CA PRO A 122 10.43 -29.94 6.16
C PRO A 122 9.39 -30.92 5.60
N GLY A 123 9.69 -31.47 4.42
CA GLY A 123 8.88 -32.52 3.81
C GLY A 123 8.71 -33.66 4.80
N ARG A 124 7.46 -33.99 5.10
CA ARG A 124 7.14 -35.27 5.74
C ARG A 124 7.50 -36.38 4.75
N ARG A 125 8.51 -37.17 5.10
CA ARG A 125 8.66 -38.55 4.61
C ARG A 125 7.69 -39.44 5.36
#